data_AF-A0A2N6D432-F1
#
_entry.id   AF-A0A2N6D432-F1
#
_cell.length_a   1.000
_cell.length_b   1.000
_cell.length_c   1.000
_cell.angle_alpha   90.00
_cell.angle_beta   90.00
_cell.angle_gamma   90.00
#
_symmetry.space_group_name_H-M   'P 1'
#
loop_
_entity.id
_entity.type
_entity.pdbx_description
1 polymer ?
#
loop_
_entity_poly.entity_id
_entity_poly.type
_entity_poly.pdbx_seq_one_letter_code
_entity_poly.pdbx_strand_id
1 'polypeptide(L)'
;MRIYAHLTQSQRYQISALKQMGHSQIEIANLLRVHKSTVSRELKRNTGGNGYQPRQAHRKALCRRKGKVSPRIPTSTWILVEKYLKEDWSPEQISGWLNLNKDIRISHESIYQYALTQN
;
A
#
# COMPACT_ATOMS: atom_id res chain seq x y z
N MET A 1 1.63 -17.42 -16.19
CA MET A 1 1.03 -16.44 -15.25
C MET A 1 2.10 -15.44 -14.83
N ARG A 2 2.03 -14.17 -15.27
CA ARG A 2 3.03 -13.15 -14.92
C ARG A 2 2.64 -12.54 -13.58
N ILE A 3 3.42 -12.81 -12.53
CA ILE A 3 3.20 -12.27 -11.19
C ILE A 3 3.18 -10.75 -11.29
N TYR A 4 2.13 -10.12 -10.79
CA TYR A 4 2.02 -8.67 -10.74
C TYR A 4 3.07 -8.12 -9.75
N ALA A 5 4.24 -7.76 -10.27
CA ALA A 5 5.30 -7.14 -9.49
C ALA A 5 5.27 -5.62 -9.69
N HIS A 6 5.19 -4.88 -8.58
CA HIS A 6 5.38 -3.43 -8.61
C HIS A 6 6.82 -3.11 -8.99
N LEU A 7 7.02 -2.08 -9.82
CA LEU A 7 8.36 -1.58 -10.07
C LEU A 7 9.01 -1.16 -8.75
N THR A 8 10.21 -1.63 -8.49
CA THR A 8 11.02 -1.22 -7.34
C THR A 8 11.54 0.20 -7.53
N GLN A 9 12.12 0.80 -6.48
CA GLN A 9 12.82 2.08 -6.62
C GLN A 9 13.99 1.95 -7.62
N SER A 10 14.78 0.88 -7.52
CA SER A 10 15.92 0.59 -8.41
C SER A 10 15.49 0.45 -9.88
N GLN A 11 14.40 -0.28 -10.16
CA GLN A 11 13.90 -0.39 -11.53
C GLN A 11 13.49 0.96 -12.13
N ARG A 12 12.99 1.91 -11.32
CA ARG A 12 12.70 3.27 -11.81
C ARG A 12 13.96 4.04 -12.16
N TYR A 13 15.05 3.86 -11.39
CA TYR A 13 16.35 4.42 -11.74
C TYR A 13 16.86 3.84 -13.06
N GLN A 14 16.73 2.52 -13.26
CA GLN A 14 17.10 1.88 -14.53
C GLN A 14 16.26 2.42 -15.71
N ILE A 15 14.94 2.61 -15.53
CA ILE A 15 14.07 3.25 -16.54
C ILE A 15 14.61 4.65 -16.91
N SER A 16 14.99 5.44 -15.90
CA SER A 16 15.52 6.79 -16.11
C SER A 16 16.83 6.77 -16.92
N ALA A 17 17.79 5.92 -16.52
CA ALA A 17 19.08 5.81 -17.19
C ALA A 17 18.92 5.34 -18.65
N LEU A 18 18.14 4.27 -18.88
CA LEU A 18 17.91 3.75 -20.22
C LEU A 18 17.18 4.75 -21.13
N LYS A 19 16.25 5.54 -20.57
CA LYS A 19 15.57 6.60 -21.31
C LYS A 19 16.54 7.73 -21.70
N GLN A 20 17.48 8.10 -20.83
CA GLN A 20 18.52 9.08 -21.14
C GLN A 20 19.48 8.58 -22.23
N MET A 21 19.72 7.27 -22.29
CA MET A 21 20.48 6.61 -23.36
C MET A 21 19.71 6.46 -24.67
N GLY A 22 18.46 6.93 -24.76
CA GLY A 22 17.66 6.89 -25.99
C GLY A 22 16.90 5.59 -26.24
N HIS A 23 16.90 4.64 -25.30
CA HIS A 23 16.14 3.40 -25.46
C HIS A 23 14.63 3.64 -25.51
N SER A 24 13.96 2.91 -26.40
CA SER A 24 12.51 2.85 -26.50
C SER A 24 11.88 2.16 -25.28
N GLN A 25 10.59 2.43 -25.03
CA GLN A 25 9.86 1.79 -23.93
C GLN A 25 9.81 0.25 -24.04
N ILE A 26 9.89 -0.28 -25.27
CA ILE A 26 9.88 -1.72 -25.53
C ILE A 26 11.22 -2.33 -25.11
N GLU A 27 12.33 -1.72 -25.51
CA GLU A 27 13.68 -2.15 -25.11
C GLU A 27 13.86 -2.09 -23.59
N ILE A 28 13.42 -1.00 -22.97
CA ILE A 28 13.43 -0.85 -21.51
C ILE A 28 12.64 -1.99 -20.84
N ALA A 29 11.45 -2.32 -21.36
CA ALA A 29 10.64 -3.39 -20.80
C ALA A 29 11.32 -4.76 -20.92
N ASN A 30 11.99 -5.03 -22.05
CA ASN A 30 12.73 -6.27 -22.28
C ASN A 30 13.94 -6.37 -21.34
N LEU A 31 14.75 -5.32 -21.22
CA LEU A 31 15.91 -5.26 -20.32
C LEU A 31 15.51 -5.47 -18.86
N LEU A 32 14.41 -4.86 -18.43
CA LEU A 32 13.88 -5.00 -17.06
C LEU A 32 13.04 -6.27 -16.85
N ARG A 33 12.85 -7.08 -17.90
CA ARG A 33 12.01 -8.29 -17.92
C ARG A 33 10.56 -8.05 -17.48
N VAL A 34 10.05 -6.84 -17.66
CA VAL A 34 8.65 -6.45 -17.39
C VAL A 34 7.82 -6.40 -18.67
N HIS A 35 6.51 -6.21 -18.56
CA HIS A 35 5.68 -6.01 -19.74
C HIS A 35 5.80 -4.56 -20.27
N LYS A 36 5.74 -4.36 -21.59
CA LYS A 36 5.75 -3.02 -22.22
C LYS A 36 4.71 -2.07 -21.62
N SER A 37 3.53 -2.59 -21.27
CA SER A 37 2.49 -1.79 -20.62
C SER A 37 2.87 -1.29 -19.23
N THR A 38 3.80 -1.97 -18.54
CA THR A 38 4.28 -1.58 -17.21
C THR A 38 5.13 -0.32 -17.32
N VAL A 39 6.08 -0.31 -18.26
CA VAL A 39 6.91 0.88 -18.54
C VAL A 39 6.04 2.03 -19.05
N SER A 40 5.13 1.77 -20.00
CA SER A 40 4.20 2.79 -20.50
C SER A 40 3.33 3.40 -19.39
N ARG A 41 2.71 2.56 -18.54
CA ARG A 41 1.90 3.04 -17.40
C ARG A 41 2.72 3.79 -16.36
N GLU A 42 3.94 3.34 -16.08
CA GLU A 42 4.87 4.02 -15.19
C GLU A 42 5.18 5.42 -15.69
N LEU A 43 5.65 5.55 -16.94
CA LEU A 43 5.98 6.83 -17.54
C LEU A 43 4.77 7.75 -17.61
N LYS A 44 3.60 7.25 -18.04
CA LYS A 44 2.36 8.04 -18.12
C LYS A 44 1.92 8.59 -16.77
N ARG A 45 2.01 7.78 -15.70
CA ARG A 45 1.46 8.14 -14.37
C ARG A 45 2.41 8.94 -13.51
N ASN A 46 3.71 8.85 -13.76
CA ASN A 46 4.72 9.32 -12.82
C ASN A 46 5.70 10.34 -13.40
N THR A 47 5.66 10.63 -14.71
CA THR A 47 6.35 11.78 -15.31
C THR A 47 5.76 13.10 -14.79
N GLY A 48 6.59 14.11 -14.56
CA GLY A 48 6.19 15.47 -14.18
C GLY A 48 6.54 16.50 -15.27
N GLY A 49 6.33 17.79 -14.98
CA GLY A 49 6.64 18.89 -15.93
C GLY A 49 8.12 18.90 -16.37
N ASN A 50 9.03 18.58 -15.46
CA ASN A 50 10.48 18.54 -15.73
C ASN A 50 10.95 17.14 -16.17
N GLY A 51 10.08 16.37 -16.83
CA GLY A 51 10.39 15.02 -17.30
C GLY A 51 10.25 13.91 -16.24
N TYR A 52 10.87 12.76 -16.52
CA TYR A 52 10.75 11.57 -15.68
C TYR A 52 11.84 11.57 -14.60
N GLN A 53 11.44 11.71 -13.33
CA GLN A 53 12.33 11.77 -12.17
C GLN A 53 12.09 10.55 -11.26
N PRO A 54 13.03 9.60 -11.13
CA PRO A 54 12.78 8.30 -10.50
C PRO A 54 12.43 8.37 -9.01
N ARG A 55 13.02 9.31 -8.26
CA ARG A 55 12.65 9.56 -6.84
C ARG A 55 11.21 10.06 -6.71
N GLN A 56 10.84 11.05 -7.54
CA GLN A 56 9.47 11.59 -7.55
C GLN A 56 8.48 10.50 -7.98
N ALA A 57 8.83 9.72 -8.99
CA ALA A 57 7.99 8.66 -9.52
C ALA A 57 7.70 7.58 -8.47
N HIS A 58 8.73 7.18 -7.70
CA HIS A 58 8.54 6.26 -6.59
C HIS A 58 7.65 6.84 -5.50
N ARG A 59 7.88 8.09 -5.08
CA ARG A 59 7.03 8.77 -4.10
C ARG A 59 5.57 8.81 -4.55
N LYS A 60 5.31 9.21 -5.80
CA LYS A 60 3.96 9.19 -6.40
C LYS A 60 3.32 7.80 -6.36
N ALA A 61 4.09 6.76 -6.69
CA ALA A 61 3.62 5.38 -6.63
C ALA A 61 3.27 4.94 -5.19
N LEU A 62 4.09 5.29 -4.20
CA LEU A 62 3.83 5.02 -2.78
C LEU A 62 2.61 5.77 -2.26
N CYS A 63 2.49 7.07 -2.54
CA CYS A 63 1.33 7.88 -2.14
C CYS A 63 0.04 7.31 -2.71
N ARG A 64 0.04 6.93 -3.99
CA ARG A 64 -1.12 6.29 -4.64
C ARG A 64 -1.48 4.95 -4.01
N ARG A 65 -0.49 4.19 -3.53
CA ARG A 65 -0.72 2.93 -2.81
C ARG A 65 -1.34 3.21 -1.44
N LYS A 66 -0.77 4.13 -0.66
CA LYS A 66 -1.29 4.53 0.66
C LYS A 66 -2.73 5.03 0.56
N GLY A 67 -3.02 5.91 -0.41
CA GLY A 67 -4.36 6.46 -0.61
C GLY A 67 -5.42 5.44 -1.08
N LYS A 68 -5.02 4.25 -1.54
CA LYS A 68 -5.95 3.15 -1.86
C LYS A 68 -6.25 2.25 -0.68
N VAL A 69 -5.46 2.30 0.38
CA VAL A 69 -5.69 1.52 1.59
C VAL A 69 -6.50 2.39 2.53
N SER A 70 -7.82 2.38 2.35
CA SER A 70 -8.71 2.78 3.45
C SER A 70 -8.69 1.63 4.46
N PRO A 71 -8.33 1.87 5.73
CA PRO A 71 -8.39 0.82 6.73
C PRO A 71 -9.83 0.31 6.81
N ARG A 72 -10.00 -1.02 6.75
CA ARG A 72 -11.32 -1.67 6.85
C ARG A 72 -12.01 -1.33 8.17
N ILE A 73 -11.22 -1.10 9.22
CA ILE A 73 -11.67 -0.75 10.56
C ILE A 73 -11.28 0.71 10.83
N PRO A 74 -12.26 1.60 11.10
CA PRO A 74 -11.99 2.99 11.42
C PRO A 74 -11.12 3.16 12.68
N THR A 75 -10.33 4.23 12.73
CA THR A 75 -9.55 4.58 13.93
C THR A 75 -10.42 4.76 15.17
N SER A 76 -11.65 5.27 15.01
CA SER A 76 -12.61 5.39 16.11
C SER A 76 -12.97 4.06 16.76
N THR A 77 -13.00 2.97 15.98
CA THR A 77 -13.20 1.61 16.51
C THR A 77 -12.02 1.18 17.37
N TRP A 78 -10.78 1.45 16.92
CA TRP A 78 -9.59 1.10 17.69
C TRP A 78 -9.49 1.86 19.02
N ILE A 79 -9.90 3.13 19.06
CA ILE A 79 -9.98 3.90 20.31
C ILE A 79 -10.92 3.22 21.33
N LEU A 80 -12.06 2.69 20.87
CA LEU A 80 -12.97 1.95 21.75
C LEU A 80 -12.37 0.62 22.20
N VAL A 81 -11.73 -0.12 21.28
CA VAL A 81 -11.05 -1.37 21.60
C VAL A 81 -9.95 -1.14 22.65
N GLU A 82 -9.08 -0.14 22.47
CA GLU A 82 -8.05 0.23 23.45
C GLU A 82 -8.64 0.58 24.81
N LYS A 83 -9.77 1.32 24.83
CA LYS A 83 -10.46 1.66 26.08
C LYS A 83 -10.88 0.38 26.82
N TYR A 84 -11.53 -0.56 26.16
CA TYR A 84 -12.02 -1.79 26.79
C TYR A 84 -10.89 -2.76 27.14
N LEU A 85 -9.81 -2.82 26.35
CA LEU A 85 -8.62 -3.59 26.71
C LEU A 85 -7.98 -3.07 28.01
N LYS A 86 -7.98 -1.75 28.25
CA LYS A 86 -7.51 -1.16 29.52
C LYS A 86 -8.44 -1.41 30.71
N GLU A 87 -9.69 -1.78 30.44
CA GLU A 87 -10.67 -2.20 31.44
C GLU A 87 -10.64 -3.74 31.65
N ASP A 88 -9.59 -4.42 31.16
CA ASP A 88 -9.39 -5.87 31.25
C ASP A 88 -10.46 -6.73 30.55
N TRP A 89 -11.14 -6.18 29.54
CA TRP A 89 -12.06 -6.96 28.72
C TRP A 89 -11.30 -7.88 27.77
N SER A 90 -11.75 -9.14 27.66
CA SER A 90 -11.24 -10.06 26.64
C SER A 90 -11.64 -9.63 25.23
N PRO A 91 -10.83 -9.94 24.20
CA PRO A 91 -11.16 -9.65 22.80
C PRO A 91 -12.52 -10.17 22.34
N GLU A 92 -12.96 -11.31 22.86
CA GLU A 92 -14.29 -11.89 22.63
C GLU A 92 -15.41 -11.01 23.20
N GLN A 93 -15.25 -10.53 24.44
CA GLN A 93 -16.21 -9.61 25.07
C GLN A 93 -16.29 -8.29 24.31
N ILE A 94 -15.14 -7.74 23.89
CA ILE A 94 -15.08 -6.49 23.13
C ILE A 94 -15.78 -6.65 21.77
N SER A 95 -15.46 -7.73 21.05
CA SER A 95 -16.09 -8.05 19.75
C SER A 95 -17.61 -8.18 19.87
N GLY A 96 -18.09 -8.93 20.88
CA GLY A 96 -19.52 -9.10 21.14
C GLY A 96 -20.21 -7.79 21.51
N TRP A 97 -19.61 -7.01 22.42
CA TRP A 97 -20.18 -5.76 22.89
C TRP A 97 -20.27 -4.70 21.77
N LEU A 98 -19.23 -4.59 20.93
CA LEU A 98 -19.21 -3.67 19.79
C LEU A 98 -20.27 -4.02 18.75
N ASN A 99 -20.48 -5.31 18.48
CA ASN A 99 -21.52 -5.77 17.57
C ASN A 99 -22.92 -5.45 18.12
N LEU A 100 -23.15 -5.69 19.41
CA LEU A 100 -24.46 -5.49 20.03
C LEU A 100 -24.83 -4.02 20.27
N ASN A 101 -23.88 -3.17 20.67
CA ASN A 101 -24.16 -1.81 21.15
C ASN A 101 -23.79 -0.70 20.15
N LYS A 102 -22.93 -1.01 19.17
CA LYS A 102 -22.39 -0.01 18.23
C LYS A 102 -22.57 -0.40 16.76
N ASP A 103 -23.14 -1.57 16.47
CA ASP A 103 -23.24 -2.15 15.13
C ASP A 103 -21.88 -2.24 14.42
N ILE A 104 -20.81 -2.43 15.20
CA ILE A 104 -19.44 -2.56 14.68
C ILE A 104 -19.04 -4.03 14.68
N ARG A 105 -18.81 -4.59 13.49
CA ARG A 105 -18.36 -5.98 13.32
C ARG A 105 -16.84 -6.04 13.19
N ILE A 106 -16.17 -6.41 14.27
CA ILE A 106 -14.74 -6.70 14.33
C ILE A 106 -14.55 -8.11 14.94
N SER A 107 -13.66 -8.94 14.38
CA SER A 107 -13.38 -10.26 14.96
C SER A 107 -12.49 -10.12 16.19
N HIS A 108 -12.72 -10.97 17.19
CA HIS A 108 -11.82 -11.08 18.36
C HIS A 108 -10.37 -11.32 17.94
N GLU A 109 -10.13 -12.13 16.89
CA GLU A 109 -8.79 -12.34 16.31
C GLU A 109 -8.13 -11.03 15.85
N SER A 110 -8.90 -10.12 15.24
CA SER A 110 -8.35 -8.81 14.83
C SER A 110 -7.94 -7.97 16.04
N ILE A 111 -8.70 -8.07 17.14
CA ILE A 111 -8.39 -7.40 18.40
C ILE A 111 -7.17 -8.03 19.08
N TYR A 112 -7.05 -9.36 19.09
CA TYR A 112 -5.87 -10.07 19.58
C TYR A 112 -4.59 -9.66 18.84
N GLN A 113 -4.61 -9.72 17.50
CA GLN A 113 -3.45 -9.32 16.69
C GLN A 113 -3.07 -7.87 16.95
N TYR A 114 -4.07 -6.99 17.09
CA TYR A 114 -3.82 -5.61 17.43
C TYR A 114 -3.15 -5.45 18.80
N ALA A 115 -3.67 -6.09 19.85
CA ALA A 115 -3.09 -6.04 21.19
C ALA A 115 -1.64 -6.56 21.22
N LEU A 116 -1.34 -7.61 20.47
CA LEU A 116 0.03 -8.15 20.33
C LEU A 116 1.01 -7.18 19.66
N THR A 117 0.53 -6.33 18.74
CA THR A 117 1.38 -5.35 18.04
C THR A 117 1.63 -4.06 18.82
N GLN A 118 0.90 -3.82 19.91
CA GLN A 118 1.05 -2.62 20.76
C GLN A 118 1.99 -2.84 21.97
N ASN A 119 2.43 -4.08 22.21
CA ASN A 119 3.51 -4.43 23.13
C ASN A 119 4.86 -4.45 22.40
#